data_AF-A0A7W6C7K2-F1
#
_entry.id   AF-A0A7W6C7K2-F1
#
_cell.length_a   1.000
_cell.length_b   1.000
_cell.length_c   1.000
_cell.angle_alpha   90.00
_cell.angle_beta   90.00
_cell.angle_gamma   90.00
#
_symmetry.space_group_name_H-M   'P 1'
#
loop_
_entity.id
_entity.type
_entity.pdbx_description
1 polymer ?
#
loop_
_entity_poly.entity_id
_entity_poly.type
_entity_poly.pdbx_seq_one_letter_code
_entity_poly.pdbx_strand_id
1 'polypeptide(L)'
;MPWIKSAYVVALVVPLGSPVTSLAASPQENRLSAALVEWSVANCDTKKISGLVFSLTSMTVNGSSVNDMNVAREAVRKGVADNYTSTEAACADILPGLQAGTQ
;
A
#
# COMPACT_ATOMS: atom_id res chain seq x y z
N MET A 1 -31.48 14.19 -17.69
CA MET A 1 -30.78 13.04 -17.10
C MET A 1 -30.70 11.94 -18.14
N PRO A 2 -29.48 11.57 -18.56
CA PRO A 2 -29.12 10.16 -18.44
C PRO A 2 -27.70 9.97 -17.87
N TRP A 3 -27.60 8.99 -16.98
CA TRP A 3 -26.39 8.58 -16.29
C TRP A 3 -25.57 7.66 -17.18
N ILE A 4 -24.33 8.03 -17.52
CA ILE A 4 -23.39 7.14 -18.22
C ILE A 4 -22.64 6.34 -17.15
N LYS A 5 -23.00 5.07 -17.03
CA LYS A 5 -22.21 4.05 -16.34
C LYS A 5 -20.99 3.74 -17.21
N SER A 6 -19.84 4.32 -16.91
CA SER A 6 -18.57 3.87 -17.48
C SER A 6 -17.99 2.76 -16.62
N ALA A 7 -18.24 1.53 -17.06
CA ALA A 7 -17.43 0.38 -16.70
C ALA A 7 -16.04 0.57 -17.31
N TYR A 8 -15.03 0.85 -16.49
CA TYR A 8 -13.64 0.73 -16.91
C TYR A 8 -13.20 -0.71 -16.69
N VAL A 9 -13.10 -1.38 -17.83
CA VAL A 9 -12.56 -2.72 -18.02
C VAL A 9 -11.16 -2.82 -17.41
N VAL A 10 -10.99 -3.86 -16.60
CA VAL A 10 -9.70 -4.37 -16.11
C VAL A 10 -8.79 -4.62 -17.29
N ALA A 11 -7.80 -3.75 -17.50
CA ALA A 11 -6.73 -3.97 -18.45
C ALA A 11 -5.64 -4.80 -17.77
N LEU A 12 -5.66 -6.09 -18.07
CA LEU A 12 -4.56 -7.03 -17.90
C LEU A 12 -3.27 -6.42 -18.49
N VAL A 13 -2.24 -6.23 -17.68
CA VAL A 13 -0.88 -5.95 -18.17
C VAL A 13 0.05 -6.98 -17.54
N VAL A 14 0.27 -8.07 -18.25
CA VAL A 14 1.46 -8.92 -18.09
C VAL A 14 2.29 -8.77 -19.36
N PRO A 15 3.52 -8.26 -19.28
CA PRO A 15 4.59 -8.63 -20.20
C PRO A 15 5.64 -9.43 -19.44
N LEU A 16 5.79 -10.69 -19.85
CA LEU A 16 6.95 -11.53 -19.60
C LEU A 16 8.20 -10.85 -20.20
N GLY A 17 9.19 -10.54 -19.37
CA GLY A 17 10.56 -10.22 -19.74
C GLY A 17 10.82 -8.80 -20.24
N SER A 18 11.42 -7.95 -19.39
CA SER A 18 12.33 -6.81 -19.69
C SER A 18 12.72 -6.12 -18.35
N PRO A 19 13.70 -5.21 -18.37
CA PRO A 19 14.92 -5.24 -17.54
C PRO A 19 14.67 -4.99 -16.03
N VAL A 20 15.66 -5.31 -15.19
CA VAL A 20 15.74 -4.85 -13.79
C VAL A 20 15.88 -3.32 -13.71
N THR A 21 14.83 -2.60 -14.07
CA THR A 21 14.66 -1.22 -13.64
C THR A 21 14.12 -1.28 -12.23
N SER A 22 15.01 -1.10 -11.26
CA SER A 22 14.65 -0.53 -9.96
C SER A 22 14.02 0.83 -10.25
N LEU A 23 12.72 0.84 -10.56
CA LEU A 23 11.90 2.03 -10.52
C LEU A 23 11.78 2.36 -9.05
N ALA A 24 12.63 3.25 -8.55
CA ALA A 24 12.45 3.83 -7.24
C ALA A 24 11.01 4.38 -7.18
N ALA A 25 10.18 3.82 -6.31
CA ALA A 25 8.81 4.26 -6.15
C ALA A 25 8.80 5.76 -5.84
N SER A 26 7.78 6.46 -6.36
CA SER A 26 7.65 7.89 -6.15
C SER A 26 7.56 8.21 -4.65
N PRO A 27 7.95 9.43 -4.21
CA PRO A 27 7.84 9.81 -2.80
C PRO A 27 6.43 9.63 -2.23
N GLN A 28 5.40 9.80 -3.06
CA GLN A 28 4.01 9.58 -2.66
C GLN A 28 3.70 8.09 -2.46
N GLU A 29 4.13 7.22 -3.37
CA GLU A 29 3.95 5.77 -3.23
C GLU A 29 4.66 5.24 -1.99
N ASN A 30 5.90 5.68 -1.74
CA ASN A 30 6.64 5.31 -0.52
C ASN A 30 5.85 5.68 0.75
N ARG A 31 5.25 6.88 0.79
CA ARG A 31 4.44 7.31 1.95
C ARG A 31 3.16 6.50 2.11
N LEU A 32 2.51 6.13 1.00
CA LEU A 32 1.34 5.25 1.03
C LEU A 32 1.71 3.86 1.54
N SER A 33 2.82 3.28 1.05
CA SER A 33 3.33 2.01 1.54
C SER A 33 3.70 2.08 3.02
N ALA A 34 4.36 3.15 3.46
CA ALA A 34 4.69 3.37 4.86
C ALA A 34 3.43 3.47 5.75
N ALA A 35 2.44 4.25 5.31
CA ALA A 35 1.15 4.37 6.01
C ALA A 35 0.37 3.05 6.04
N LEU A 36 0.48 2.22 4.99
CA LEU A 36 -0.11 0.89 4.93
C LEU A 36 0.56 -0.06 5.93
N VAL A 37 1.89 -0.02 6.03
CA VAL A 37 2.64 -0.79 7.04
C VAL A 37 2.25 -0.36 8.46
N GLU A 38 2.18 0.95 8.74
CA GLU A 38 1.70 1.46 10.04
C GLU A 38 0.29 0.94 10.37
N TRP A 39 -0.63 0.98 9.40
CA TRP A 39 -1.98 0.46 9.57
C TRP A 39 -1.98 -1.06 9.83
N SER A 40 -1.22 -1.84 9.05
CA SER A 40 -1.14 -3.29 9.22
C SER A 40 -0.55 -3.69 10.57
N VAL A 41 0.44 -2.95 11.08
CA VAL A 41 1.02 -3.19 12.41
C VAL A 41 0.01 -2.94 13.52
N ALA A 42 -0.85 -1.93 13.37
CA ALA A 42 -1.87 -1.61 14.35
C ALA A 42 -3.07 -2.58 14.33
N ASN A 43 -3.34 -3.25 13.20
CA ASN A 43 -4.60 -3.98 13.00
C ASN A 43 -4.45 -5.49 12.72
N CYS A 44 -3.25 -5.96 12.35
CA CYS A 44 -3.03 -7.33 11.90
C CYS A 44 -1.96 -8.08 12.73
N ASP A 45 -1.92 -9.42 12.68
CA ASP A 45 -0.82 -10.22 13.26
C ASP A 45 0.41 -10.16 12.34
N THR A 46 1.32 -9.23 12.65
CA THR A 46 2.48 -8.87 11.80
C THR A 46 3.77 -9.62 12.10
N LYS A 47 3.72 -10.73 12.86
CA LYS A 47 4.91 -11.51 13.29
C LYS A 47 5.88 -11.96 12.18
N LYS A 48 5.48 -11.87 10.91
CA LYS A 48 6.28 -12.30 9.74
C LYS A 48 6.70 -11.16 8.82
N ILE A 49 6.42 -9.89 9.13
CA ILE A 49 6.88 -8.78 8.29
C ILE A 49 8.39 -8.61 8.45
N SER A 50 9.11 -8.53 7.33
CA SER A 50 10.56 -8.37 7.32
C SER A 50 11.00 -7.06 8.00
N GLY A 51 12.09 -7.11 8.78
CA GLY A 51 12.71 -5.93 9.38
C GLY A 51 13.15 -4.86 8.36
N LEU A 52 13.39 -5.27 7.11
CA LEU A 52 13.67 -4.35 6.00
C LEU A 52 12.48 -3.44 5.70
N VAL A 53 11.26 -3.99 5.68
CA VAL A 53 10.02 -3.22 5.43
C VAL A 53 9.81 -2.18 6.52
N PHE A 54 10.06 -2.54 7.78
CA PHE A 54 10.03 -1.59 8.89
C PHE A 54 11.09 -0.48 8.76
N SER A 55 12.29 -0.84 8.30
CA SER A 55 13.38 0.13 8.10
C SER A 55 13.06 1.13 7.00
N LEU A 56 12.55 0.66 5.84
CA LEU A 56 12.11 1.52 4.74
C LEU A 56 10.93 2.41 5.13
N THR A 57 9.98 1.86 5.90
CA THR A 57 8.87 2.62 6.48
C THR A 57 9.39 3.73 7.38
N SER A 58 10.31 3.42 8.31
CA SER A 58 10.89 4.40 9.22
C SER A 58 11.65 5.51 8.48
N MET A 59 12.46 5.16 7.48
CA MET A 59 13.15 6.16 6.64
C MET A 59 12.16 7.08 5.93
N THR A 60 11.08 6.53 5.38
CA THR A 60 10.06 7.30 4.67
C THR A 60 9.31 8.24 5.60
N VAL A 61 8.92 7.76 6.79
CA VAL A 61 8.24 8.57 7.80
C VAL A 61 9.15 9.71 8.27
N ASN A 62 10.41 9.41 8.59
CA ASN A 62 11.38 10.41 9.04
C ASN A 62 11.75 11.43 7.96
N GLY A 63 11.75 11.02 6.68
CA GLY A 63 12.04 11.89 5.54
C GLY A 63 10.84 12.70 5.04
N SER A 64 9.64 12.51 5.59
CA SER A 64 8.41 13.16 5.14
C SER A 64 7.93 14.20 6.15
N SER A 65 7.18 15.20 5.67
CA SER A 65 6.48 16.11 6.58
C SER A 65 5.34 15.37 7.30
N VAL A 66 5.00 15.86 8.49
CA VAL A 66 3.85 15.33 9.26
C VAL A 66 2.56 15.42 8.43
N ASN A 67 2.37 16.52 7.70
CA ASN A 67 1.19 16.71 6.86
C ASN A 67 1.11 15.67 5.74
N ASP A 68 2.21 15.41 5.04
CA ASP A 68 2.24 14.43 3.94
C ASP A 68 1.92 13.01 4.44
N MET A 69 2.48 12.63 5.59
CA MET A 69 2.16 11.34 6.21
C MET A 69 0.72 11.27 6.68
N ASN A 70 0.14 12.36 7.18
CA ASN A 70 -1.28 12.37 7.58
C ASN A 70 -2.21 12.18 6.37
N VAL A 71 -1.91 12.84 5.25
CA VAL A 71 -2.63 12.63 3.99
C VAL A 71 -2.54 11.17 3.55
N ALA A 72 -1.35 10.56 3.60
CA ALA A 72 -1.16 9.15 3.24
C ALA A 72 -1.93 8.20 4.18
N ARG A 73 -1.90 8.43 5.49
CA ARG A 73 -2.66 7.65 6.48
C ARG A 73 -4.17 7.76 6.29
N GLU A 74 -4.66 8.94 5.97
CA GLU A 74 -6.08 9.14 5.66
C GLU A 74 -6.48 8.41 4.38
N ALA A 75 -5.66 8.50 3.33
CA ALA A 75 -5.87 7.76 2.09
C ALA A 75 -5.90 6.25 2.31
N VAL A 76 -4.98 5.70 3.11
CA VAL A 76 -4.96 4.27 3.46
C VAL A 76 -6.20 3.88 4.26
N ARG A 77 -6.56 4.63 5.30
CA ARG A 77 -7.76 4.33 6.12
C ARG A 77 -9.03 4.32 5.27
N LYS A 78 -9.18 5.32 4.40
CA LYS A 78 -10.30 5.38 3.46
C LYS A 78 -10.27 4.23 2.47
N GLY A 79 -9.11 3.96 1.85
CA GLY A 79 -8.95 2.85 0.92
C GLY A 79 -9.29 1.50 1.56
N VAL A 80 -8.89 1.27 2.81
CA VAL A 80 -9.25 0.03 3.51
C VAL A 80 -10.75 -0.03 3.78
N ALA A 81 -11.35 1.05 4.28
CA ALA A 81 -12.78 1.09 4.56
C ALA A 81 -13.66 0.93 3.29
N ASP A 82 -13.21 1.48 2.17
CA ASP A 82 -13.95 1.44 0.91
C ASP A 82 -13.84 0.08 0.19
N ASN A 83 -12.73 -0.66 0.38
CA ASN A 83 -12.43 -1.87 -0.40
C ASN A 83 -12.59 -3.19 0.38
N TYR A 84 -12.61 -3.16 1.72
CA TYR A 84 -12.70 -4.38 2.54
C TYR A 84 -13.90 -4.34 3.48
N THR A 85 -14.61 -5.47 3.57
CA THR A 85 -15.79 -5.61 4.42
C THR A 85 -15.47 -5.82 5.90
N SER A 86 -14.24 -6.22 6.22
CA SER A 86 -13.75 -6.35 7.59
C SER A 86 -12.22 -6.20 7.64
N THR A 87 -11.71 -5.94 8.85
CA THR A 87 -10.27 -5.86 9.11
C THR A 87 -9.56 -7.18 8.79
N GLU A 88 -10.19 -8.32 9.07
CA GLU A 88 -9.63 -9.65 8.77
C GLU A 88 -9.45 -9.85 7.26
N ALA A 89 -10.43 -9.43 6.46
CA ALA A 89 -10.34 -9.49 5.00
C ALA A 89 -9.19 -8.62 4.47
N ALA A 90 -9.04 -7.42 5.03
CA ALA A 90 -7.92 -6.53 4.69
C ALA A 90 -6.57 -7.14 5.07
N CYS A 91 -6.44 -7.69 6.29
CA CYS A 91 -5.20 -8.32 6.74
C CYS A 91 -4.82 -9.55 5.90
N ALA A 92 -5.79 -10.36 5.47
CA ALA A 92 -5.54 -11.53 4.63
C ALA A 92 -4.98 -11.17 3.25
N ASP A 93 -5.34 -10.00 2.72
CA ASP A 93 -4.90 -9.51 1.40
C ASP A 93 -3.58 -8.73 1.49
N ILE A 94 -3.46 -7.82 2.47
CA ILE A 94 -2.32 -6.91 2.60
C ILE A 94 -1.06 -7.60 3.13
N LEU A 95 -1.20 -8.48 4.14
CA LEU A 95 -0.04 -9.08 4.81
C LEU A 95 0.86 -9.91 3.88
N PRO A 96 0.34 -10.77 2.98
CA PRO A 96 1.19 -11.50 2.04
C PRO A 96 2.06 -10.57 1.18
N GLY A 97 1.52 -9.43 0.73
CA GLY A 97 2.27 -8.43 -0.04
C GLY A 97 3.40 -7.79 0.76
N LEU A 98 3.17 -7.50 2.05
CA LEU A 98 4.20 -6.96 2.93
C LEU A 98 5.27 -8.01 3.31
N GLN A 99 4.89 -9.28 3.41
CA GLN A 99 5.81 -10.39 3.73
C GLN A 99 6.70 -10.78 2.54
N ALA A 100 6.18 -10.66 1.32
CA ALA A 100 6.95 -10.86 0.10
C ALA A 100 8.05 -9.79 -0.08
N GLY A 101 8.02 -8.72 0.73
CA GLY A 101 9.05 -7.70 0.79
C GLY A 101 9.16 -6.95 -0.52
N THR A 102 8.16 -6.11 -0.83
CA THR A 102 8.20 -5.09 -1.89
C THR A 102 9.03 -5.50 -3.11
N GLN A 103 8.43 -6.26 -4.03
CA GLN A 103 8.95 -6.38 -5.40
C GLN A 103 8.86 -5.03 -6.11
#